data_AF-A0A8C7XXP3-F1
#
_entry.id   AF-A0A8C7XXP3-F1
#
_cell.length_a   1.000
_cell.length_b   1.000
_cell.length_c   1.000
_cell.angle_alpha   90.00
_cell.angle_beta   90.00
_cell.angle_gamma   90.00
#
_symmetry.space_group_name_H-M   'P 1'
#
loop_
_entity.id
_entity.type
_entity.pdbx_description
1 polymer ?
#
loop_
_entity_poly.entity_id
_entity_poly.type
_entity_poly.pdbx_seq_one_letter_code
_entity_poly.pdbx_strand_id
1 'polypeptide(L)'
;MAVLATCGFDNELFSEEEEEPSVQHGCASAACDRVDNSGRKQTIVLFLREAEKNRRLIEKLENESTLKCKKYGLTEVCGNLEEYEDRLEKERNAERVSLQKQLMKIQKDVRKFQHHLIDVKPTPELIERLKDIMSDVETSINSLKEEQRSCFEKYLKEEMIVRLEISAYEKKIENWSLPAKSNPKLPSAPTTKIKLHNRDLPAEVRAPEDFLQKTGGPYGGWDQCDHQVFLRIWTKHRGQTSYRNEAKLHLPDKTAEEIKRHECWHLELLSLQEKKKKAIQLWKANKRQEHQIRKHSQEETEKAQRAEEEARILADRHRYISVKFGLQSGVSKE
;
A
#
# COMPACT_ATOMS: atom_id res chain seq x y z
N MET A 1 -28.62 30.85 2.40
CA MET A 1 -27.72 31.70 3.21
C MET A 1 -26.43 31.87 2.44
N ALA A 2 -26.10 33.12 2.16
CA ALA A 2 -24.87 33.59 1.50
C ALA A 2 -23.63 33.20 2.34
N VAL A 3 -22.39 33.14 1.85
CA VAL A 3 -21.62 34.20 1.18
C VAL A 3 -20.50 33.60 0.32
N LEU A 4 -20.21 34.30 -0.78
CA LEU A 4 -19.19 34.10 -1.80
C LEU A 4 -17.83 34.68 -1.39
N ALA A 5 -16.75 34.10 -1.95
CA ALA A 5 -15.49 34.73 -2.38
C ALA A 5 -14.58 35.35 -1.27
N THR A 6 -13.25 35.40 -1.35
CA THR A 6 -12.35 35.79 -2.44
C THR A 6 -10.91 35.36 -2.10
N CYS A 7 -10.10 35.23 -3.14
CA CYS A 7 -8.65 35.27 -3.11
C CYS A 7 -8.11 36.65 -2.66
N GLY A 8 -6.94 36.67 -2.04
CA GLY A 8 -6.22 37.89 -1.71
C GLY A 8 -4.88 37.59 -1.05
N PHE A 9 -3.83 37.57 -1.87
CA PHE A 9 -2.45 37.86 -1.47
C PHE A 9 -2.43 39.24 -0.80
N ASP A 10 -1.75 39.42 0.33
CA ASP A 10 -0.87 40.57 0.53
C ASP A 10 0.09 40.36 1.70
N ASN A 11 1.22 41.04 1.50
CA ASN A 11 2.51 41.05 2.17
C ASN A 11 2.48 41.94 3.42
N GLU A 12 3.62 42.01 4.13
CA GLU A 12 3.93 42.79 5.35
C GLU A 12 3.80 42.01 6.67
N LEU A 13 4.88 41.49 7.26
CA LEU A 13 6.07 42.14 7.83
C LEU A 13 5.76 42.89 9.14
N PHE A 14 6.29 42.30 10.23
CA PHE A 14 6.69 42.93 11.50
C PHE A 14 5.59 43.43 12.45
N SER A 15 5.46 42.76 13.61
CA SER A 15 6.04 43.20 14.90
C SER A 15 5.34 42.46 16.04
N GLU A 16 5.99 41.45 16.62
CA GLU A 16 5.59 40.96 17.93
C GLU A 16 6.18 41.90 18.99
N GLU A 17 5.28 42.55 19.69
CA GLU A 17 5.49 43.22 20.96
C GLU A 17 5.89 42.18 22.01
N GLU A 18 7.04 42.35 22.65
CA GLU A 18 7.24 41.82 24.00
C GLU A 18 7.60 42.95 24.95
N GLU A 19 6.82 42.99 26.03
CA GLU A 19 6.83 43.94 27.12
C GLU A 19 8.17 43.95 27.87
N GLU A 20 8.70 45.15 28.07
CA GLU A 20 9.65 45.46 29.14
C GLU A 20 8.90 45.80 30.44
N PRO A 21 9.29 45.26 31.60
CA PRO A 21 8.95 45.87 32.88
C PRO A 21 10.06 46.79 33.38
N SER A 22 9.69 48.06 33.44
CA SER A 22 10.31 49.19 34.16
C SER A 22 10.91 48.85 35.53
N VAL A 23 12.17 49.26 35.78
CA VAL A 23 12.64 49.70 37.11
C VAL A 23 13.57 50.91 37.00
N GLN A 24 13.30 51.87 37.88
CA GLN A 24 13.88 53.21 38.02
C GLN A 24 15.38 53.25 38.36
N HIS A 25 15.96 54.42 38.04
CA HIS A 25 17.33 54.84 38.30
C HIS A 25 17.72 54.82 39.79
N GLY A 26 18.90 54.25 40.06
CA GLY A 26 19.71 54.49 41.26
C GLY A 26 21.17 54.64 40.85
N CYS A 27 21.77 55.79 41.15
CA CYS A 27 23.09 56.21 40.70
C CYS A 27 24.24 55.48 41.45
N ALA A 28 25.42 55.49 40.82
CA ALA A 28 26.75 55.16 41.33
C ALA A 28 27.24 53.70 41.21
N SER A 29 28.01 53.43 40.14
CA SER A 29 29.40 52.94 40.25
C SER A 29 29.97 52.72 38.85
N ALA A 30 30.79 53.66 38.40
CA ALA A 30 31.65 53.50 37.24
C ALA A 30 32.83 52.60 37.61
N ALA A 31 32.64 51.29 37.56
CA ALA A 31 33.69 50.28 37.41
C ALA A 31 33.06 48.89 37.51
N CYS A 32 32.67 48.27 36.38
CA CYS A 32 32.65 46.80 36.17
C CYS A 32 32.11 46.34 34.80
N ASP A 33 31.61 47.21 33.91
CA ASP A 33 30.93 46.76 32.67
C ASP A 33 31.83 46.28 31.51
N ARG A 34 33.15 46.21 31.69
CA ARG A 34 34.06 45.70 30.63
C ARG A 34 34.20 44.18 30.61
N VAL A 35 33.80 43.49 31.68
CA VAL A 35 34.13 42.05 31.84
C VAL A 35 33.02 41.12 31.33
N ASP A 36 31.74 41.51 31.36
CA ASP A 36 30.64 40.63 30.92
C ASP A 36 30.29 40.76 29.42
N ASN A 37 30.64 41.88 28.79
CA ASN A 37 30.39 42.07 27.36
C ASN A 37 31.28 41.14 26.49
N SER A 38 32.49 40.81 26.97
CA SER A 38 33.37 39.86 26.28
C SER A 38 32.83 38.43 26.35
N GLY A 39 32.27 38.03 27.49
CA GLY A 39 31.65 36.71 27.67
C GLY A 39 30.42 36.53 26.80
N ARG A 40 29.50 37.51 26.80
CA ARG A 40 28.31 37.50 25.92
C ARG A 40 28.68 37.52 24.44
N LYS A 41 29.64 38.36 24.03
CA LYS A 41 30.15 38.36 22.64
C LYS A 41 30.74 37.01 22.25
N GLN A 42 31.48 36.37 23.14
CA GLN A 42 32.04 35.04 22.89
C GLN A 42 30.93 33.98 22.74
N THR A 43 29.90 34.01 23.58
CA THR A 43 28.75 33.10 23.50
C THR A 43 27.94 33.30 22.21
N ILE A 44 27.68 34.54 21.81
CA ILE A 44 27.00 34.87 20.54
C ILE A 44 27.82 34.37 19.35
N VAL A 45 29.14 34.57 19.36
CA VAL A 45 30.03 34.09 18.29
C VAL A 45 30.04 32.55 18.21
N LEU A 46 29.99 31.85 19.34
CA LEU A 46 29.89 30.39 19.37
C LEU A 46 28.53 29.91 18.85
N PHE A 47 27.44 30.56 19.25
CA PHE A 47 26.10 30.25 18.76
C PHE A 47 25.97 30.45 17.25
N LEU A 48 26.43 31.59 16.72
CA LEU A 48 26.42 31.86 15.28
C LEU A 48 27.27 30.85 14.50
N ARG A 49 28.43 30.46 15.04
CA ARG A 49 29.25 29.42 14.44
C ARG A 49 28.53 28.07 14.39
N GLU A 50 27.79 27.71 15.44
CA GLU A 50 27.04 26.46 15.49
C GLU A 50 25.79 26.50 14.61
N ALA A 51 25.06 27.62 14.59
CA ALA A 51 23.93 27.84 13.69
C ALA A 51 24.36 27.74 12.22
N GLU A 52 25.52 28.31 11.87
CA GLU A 52 26.07 28.22 10.51
C GLU A 52 26.51 26.79 10.14
N LYS A 53 27.02 26.00 11.09
CA LYS A 53 27.27 24.57 10.86
C LYS A 53 25.97 23.80 10.64
N ASN A 54 24.94 24.05 11.47
CA ASN A 54 23.64 23.41 11.34
C ASN A 54 22.97 23.76 10.02
N ARG A 55 23.02 25.04 9.60
CA ARG A 55 22.54 25.50 8.29
C ARG A 55 23.18 24.73 7.15
N ARG A 56 24.51 24.58 7.16
CA ARG A 56 25.23 23.80 6.14
C ARG A 56 24.90 22.32 6.17
N LEU A 57 24.64 21.76 7.36
CA LEU A 57 24.24 20.36 7.51
C LEU A 57 22.82 20.13 6.94
N ILE A 58 21.89 21.04 7.22
CA ILE A 58 20.54 21.04 6.65
C ILE A 58 20.62 21.13 5.13
N GLU A 59 21.35 22.10 4.60
CA GLU A 59 21.53 22.29 3.16
C GLU A 59 22.17 21.06 2.49
N LYS A 60 23.10 20.38 3.17
CA LYS A 60 23.69 19.13 2.69
C LYS A 60 22.67 17.99 2.68
N LEU A 61 21.90 17.82 3.75
CA LEU A 61 20.89 16.76 3.87
C LEU A 61 19.74 16.94 2.86
N GLU A 62 19.31 18.17 2.63
CA GLU A 62 18.30 18.52 1.62
C GLU A 62 18.81 18.23 0.20
N ASN A 63 20.07 18.56 -0.09
CA ASN A 63 20.70 18.24 -1.36
C ASN A 63 20.88 16.71 -1.56
N GLU A 64 21.27 15.97 -0.52
CA GLU A 64 21.34 14.51 -0.58
C GLU A 64 19.95 13.86 -0.75
N SER A 65 18.92 14.42 -0.12
CA SER A 65 17.53 13.98 -0.25
C SER A 65 17.00 14.21 -1.67
N THR A 66 17.16 15.41 -2.21
CA THR A 66 16.76 15.73 -3.59
C THR A 66 17.52 14.91 -4.62
N LEU A 67 18.81 14.66 -4.43
CA LEU A 67 19.60 13.77 -5.28
C LEU A 67 19.11 12.32 -5.20
N LYS A 68 18.75 11.82 -4.01
CA LYS A 68 18.14 10.49 -3.85
C LYS A 68 16.78 10.44 -4.56
N CYS A 69 15.90 11.42 -4.38
CA CYS A 69 14.62 11.49 -5.08
C CYS A 69 14.79 11.48 -6.61
N LYS A 70 15.73 12.27 -7.15
CA LYS A 70 16.06 12.25 -8.58
C LYS A 70 16.60 10.89 -9.03
N LYS A 71 17.50 10.28 -8.25
CA LYS A 71 18.11 8.97 -8.55
C LYS A 71 17.09 7.84 -8.58
N TYR A 72 16.06 7.89 -7.74
CA TYR A 72 14.99 6.89 -7.69
C TYR A 72 13.78 7.25 -8.55
N GLY A 73 13.85 8.32 -9.36
CA GLY A 73 12.74 8.77 -10.21
C GLY A 73 11.53 9.31 -9.44
N LEU A 74 11.64 9.55 -8.13
CA LEU A 74 10.53 10.03 -7.30
C LEU A 74 10.07 11.43 -7.73
N THR A 75 10.97 12.27 -8.25
CA THR A 75 10.61 13.58 -8.80
C THR A 75 9.68 13.47 -10.01
N GLU A 76 9.88 12.49 -10.88
CA GLU A 76 9.02 12.21 -12.03
C GLU A 76 7.68 11.63 -11.58
N VAL A 77 7.69 10.74 -10.57
CA VAL A 77 6.46 10.19 -9.97
C VAL A 77 5.62 11.28 -9.31
N CYS A 78 6.23 12.24 -8.61
CA CYS A 78 5.51 13.38 -8.02
C CYS A 78 4.87 14.26 -9.10
N GLY A 79 5.58 14.56 -10.19
CA GLY A 79 5.02 15.32 -11.31
C GLY A 79 3.85 14.59 -11.98
N ASN A 80 3.97 13.27 -12.19
CA ASN A 80 2.88 12.45 -12.73
C ASN A 80 1.63 12.45 -11.83
N LEU A 81 1.81 12.56 -10.51
CA LEU A 81 0.72 12.59 -9.55
C LEU A 81 -0.01 13.96 -9.57
N GLU A 82 0.75 15.05 -9.67
CA GLU A 82 0.21 16.41 -9.79
C GLU A 82 -0.58 16.57 -11.10
N GLU A 83 -0.05 16.07 -12.23
CA GLU A 83 -0.78 16.03 -13.50
C GLU A 83 -2.07 15.20 -13.42
N TYR A 84 -2.05 14.12 -12.64
CA TYR A 84 -3.22 13.28 -12.40
C TYR A 84 -4.28 14.02 -11.57
N GLU A 85 -3.88 14.72 -10.52
CA GLU A 85 -4.77 15.54 -9.68
C GLU A 85 -5.39 16.70 -10.49
N ASP A 86 -4.59 17.41 -11.27
CA ASP A 86 -5.03 18.45 -12.19
C ASP A 86 -6.08 17.95 -13.18
N ARG A 87 -5.88 16.74 -13.71
CA ARG A 87 -6.84 16.12 -14.63
C ARG A 87 -8.16 15.82 -13.92
N LEU A 88 -8.12 15.21 -12.74
CA LEU A 88 -9.33 14.94 -11.95
C LEU A 88 -10.08 16.23 -11.60
N GLU A 89 -9.37 17.30 -11.28
CA GLU A 89 -9.98 18.59 -10.99
C GLU A 89 -10.69 19.18 -12.22
N LYS A 90 -10.07 19.06 -13.40
CA LYS A 90 -10.70 19.47 -14.68
C LYS A 90 -11.95 18.65 -14.99
N GLU A 91 -11.91 17.34 -14.78
CA GLU A 91 -13.06 16.45 -14.96
C GLU A 91 -14.21 16.81 -14.01
N ARG A 92 -13.92 16.97 -12.71
CA ARG A 92 -14.90 17.41 -11.70
C ARG A 92 -15.56 18.74 -12.07
N ASN A 93 -14.77 19.69 -12.57
CA ASN A 93 -15.28 20.99 -12.99
C ASN A 93 -16.14 20.89 -14.26
N ALA A 94 -15.75 20.08 -15.23
CA ALA A 94 -16.54 19.84 -16.44
C ALA A 94 -17.91 19.22 -16.10
N GLU A 95 -17.94 18.25 -15.20
CA GLU A 95 -19.18 17.63 -14.72
C GLU A 95 -20.09 18.62 -14.01
N ARG A 96 -19.52 19.43 -13.10
CA ARG A 96 -20.25 20.49 -12.39
C ARG A 96 -20.91 21.45 -13.39
N VAL A 97 -20.17 21.90 -14.40
CA VAL A 97 -20.69 22.81 -15.44
C VAL A 97 -21.78 22.13 -16.28
N SER A 98 -21.59 20.85 -16.65
CA SER A 98 -22.59 20.08 -17.40
C SER A 98 -23.90 19.94 -16.62
N LEU A 99 -23.82 19.55 -15.34
CA LEU A 99 -24.97 19.39 -14.46
C LEU A 99 -25.72 20.71 -14.26
N GLN A 100 -24.98 21.81 -14.03
CA GLN A 100 -25.56 23.15 -13.96
C GLN A 100 -26.31 23.52 -15.24
N LYS A 101 -25.73 23.24 -16.41
CA LYS A 101 -26.36 23.52 -17.71
C LYS A 101 -27.67 22.74 -17.88
N GLN A 102 -27.67 21.45 -17.54
CA GLN A 102 -28.88 20.61 -17.63
C GLN A 102 -29.98 21.10 -16.69
N LEU A 103 -29.63 21.46 -15.45
CA LEU A 103 -30.58 21.99 -14.48
C LEU A 103 -31.16 23.33 -14.93
N MET A 104 -30.33 24.23 -15.46
CA MET A 104 -30.77 25.52 -16.00
C MET A 104 -31.72 25.35 -17.20
N LYS A 105 -31.49 24.34 -18.05
CA LYS A 105 -32.43 23.99 -19.14
C LYS A 105 -33.78 23.57 -18.58
N ILE A 106 -33.81 22.61 -17.64
CA ILE A 106 -35.05 22.14 -17.01
C ILE A 106 -35.81 23.32 -16.38
N GLN A 107 -35.11 24.16 -15.61
CA GLN A 107 -35.73 25.34 -15.01
C GLN A 107 -36.32 26.31 -16.05
N LYS A 108 -35.61 26.54 -17.17
CA LYS A 108 -36.11 27.38 -18.26
C LYS A 108 -37.37 26.78 -18.88
N ASP A 109 -37.38 25.48 -19.13
CA ASP A 109 -38.51 24.80 -19.76
C ASP A 109 -39.73 24.73 -18.81
N VAL A 110 -39.51 24.53 -17.51
CA VAL A 110 -40.57 24.65 -16.47
C VAL A 110 -41.15 26.07 -16.41
N ARG A 111 -40.30 27.12 -16.46
CA ARG A 111 -40.79 28.51 -16.49
C ARG A 111 -41.63 28.80 -17.74
N LYS A 112 -41.22 28.28 -18.90
CA LYS A 112 -42.04 28.39 -20.13
C LYS A 112 -43.38 27.69 -19.97
N PHE A 113 -43.40 26.50 -19.38
CA PHE A 113 -44.64 25.78 -19.09
C PHE A 113 -45.57 26.60 -18.19
N GLN A 114 -45.03 27.13 -17.09
CA GLN A 114 -45.76 28.00 -16.16
C GLN A 114 -46.31 29.25 -16.84
N HIS A 115 -45.55 29.89 -17.73
CA HIS A 115 -46.00 31.08 -18.43
C HIS A 115 -47.19 30.80 -19.36
N HIS A 116 -47.20 29.65 -20.05
CA HIS A 116 -48.34 29.23 -20.87
C HIS A 116 -49.59 28.85 -20.06
N LEU A 117 -49.48 28.69 -18.74
CA LEU A 117 -50.60 28.43 -17.84
C LEU A 117 -51.23 29.71 -17.26
N ILE A 118 -50.59 30.87 -17.39
CA ILE A 118 -51.09 32.13 -16.82
C ILE A 118 -52.05 32.80 -17.82
N ASP A 119 -53.33 32.89 -17.44
CA ASP A 119 -54.42 33.64 -18.08
C ASP A 119 -54.68 33.37 -19.57
N VAL A 120 -54.82 32.09 -19.94
CA VAL A 120 -55.16 31.69 -21.31
C VAL A 120 -56.40 30.80 -21.34
N LYS A 121 -57.38 31.13 -22.21
CA LYS A 121 -58.52 30.24 -22.48
C LYS A 121 -58.00 28.91 -23.08
N PRO A 122 -58.42 27.75 -22.56
CA PRO A 122 -57.99 26.46 -23.07
C PRO A 122 -58.48 26.30 -24.51
N THR A 123 -57.54 26.41 -25.45
CA THR A 123 -57.74 26.20 -26.89
C THR A 123 -57.04 24.87 -27.24
N PRO A 124 -57.57 24.02 -28.13
CA PRO A 124 -56.96 22.72 -28.43
C PRO A 124 -55.46 22.79 -28.78
N GLU A 125 -55.05 23.80 -29.55
CA GLU A 125 -53.65 24.04 -29.95
C GLU A 125 -52.76 24.49 -28.79
N LEU A 126 -53.34 25.10 -27.74
CA LEU A 126 -52.60 25.44 -26.52
C LEU A 126 -52.38 24.19 -25.66
N ILE A 127 -53.39 23.32 -25.57
CA ILE A 127 -53.32 22.07 -24.82
C ILE A 127 -52.26 21.15 -25.44
N GLU A 128 -52.20 21.06 -26.77
CA GLU A 128 -51.18 20.30 -27.48
C GLU A 128 -49.77 20.83 -27.19
N ARG A 129 -49.56 22.15 -27.31
CA ARG A 129 -48.28 22.78 -26.95
C ARG A 129 -47.86 22.57 -25.49
N LEU A 130 -48.80 22.61 -24.55
CA LEU A 130 -48.53 22.33 -23.13
C LEU A 130 -48.09 20.87 -22.92
N LYS A 131 -48.72 19.92 -23.61
CA LYS A 131 -48.32 18.50 -23.57
C LYS A 131 -46.90 18.30 -24.09
N ASP A 132 -46.54 18.96 -25.18
CA ASP A 132 -45.18 18.89 -25.73
C ASP A 132 -44.15 19.42 -24.73
N ILE A 133 -44.39 20.61 -24.16
CA ILE A 133 -43.48 21.20 -23.16
C ILE A 133 -43.38 20.31 -21.91
N MET A 134 -44.49 19.73 -21.46
CA MET A 134 -44.51 18.82 -20.31
C MET A 134 -43.69 17.55 -20.60
N SER A 135 -43.85 16.97 -21.79
CA SER A 135 -43.10 15.79 -22.23
C SER A 135 -41.60 16.08 -22.36
N ASP A 136 -41.22 17.25 -22.87
CA ASP A 136 -39.83 17.70 -22.96
C ASP A 136 -39.18 17.88 -21.58
N VAL A 137 -39.92 18.45 -20.63
CA VAL A 137 -39.48 18.62 -19.23
C VAL A 137 -39.30 17.26 -18.57
N GLU A 138 -40.29 16.37 -18.69
CA GLU A 138 -40.23 15.01 -18.13
C GLU A 138 -39.06 14.22 -18.70
N THR A 139 -38.88 14.26 -20.02
CA THR A 139 -37.75 13.61 -20.71
C THR A 139 -36.42 14.19 -20.24
N SER A 140 -36.31 15.51 -20.10
CA SER A 140 -35.09 16.16 -19.59
C SER A 140 -34.77 15.75 -18.14
N ILE A 141 -35.79 15.65 -17.28
CA ILE A 141 -35.63 15.22 -15.88
C ILE A 141 -35.21 13.74 -15.81
N ASN A 142 -35.87 12.87 -16.58
CA ASN A 142 -35.57 11.44 -16.58
C ASN A 142 -34.19 11.16 -17.16
N SER A 143 -33.80 11.86 -18.24
CA SER A 143 -32.46 11.78 -18.80
C SER A 143 -31.39 12.18 -17.78
N LEU A 144 -31.57 13.33 -17.11
CA LEU A 144 -30.65 13.77 -16.05
C LEU A 144 -30.54 12.72 -14.93
N LYS A 145 -31.67 12.17 -14.46
CA LYS A 145 -31.67 11.15 -13.41
C LYS A 145 -30.92 9.89 -13.83
N GLU A 146 -31.11 9.43 -15.07
CA GLU A 146 -30.44 8.24 -15.60
C GLU A 146 -28.94 8.46 -15.76
N GLU A 147 -28.54 9.61 -16.33
CA GLU A 147 -27.14 9.98 -16.49
C GLU A 147 -26.44 10.07 -15.14
N GLN A 148 -27.04 10.75 -14.14
CA GLN A 148 -26.48 10.80 -12.80
C GLN A 148 -26.35 9.42 -12.17
N ARG A 149 -27.36 8.55 -12.29
CA ARG A 149 -27.29 7.17 -11.79
C ARG A 149 -26.14 6.40 -12.43
N SER A 150 -25.99 6.50 -13.75
CA SER A 150 -24.91 5.86 -14.50
C SER A 150 -23.53 6.35 -14.05
N CYS A 151 -23.35 7.66 -13.88
CA CYS A 151 -22.11 8.25 -13.37
C CYS A 151 -21.78 7.76 -11.96
N PHE A 152 -22.75 7.76 -11.03
CA PHE A 152 -22.53 7.24 -9.68
C PHE A 152 -22.15 5.76 -9.67
N GLU A 153 -22.80 4.93 -10.48
CA GLU A 153 -22.47 3.50 -10.57
C GLU A 153 -21.05 3.28 -11.10
N LYS A 154 -20.63 4.06 -12.09
CA LYS A 154 -19.25 4.06 -12.60
C LYS A 154 -18.26 4.41 -11.49
N TYR A 155 -18.48 5.53 -10.77
CA TYR A 155 -17.59 5.97 -9.71
C TYR A 155 -17.49 4.99 -8.54
N LEU A 156 -18.60 4.35 -8.15
CA LEU A 156 -18.58 3.31 -7.12
C LEU A 156 -17.71 2.10 -7.51
N LYS A 157 -17.75 1.70 -8.79
CA LYS A 157 -16.90 0.61 -9.29
C LYS A 157 -15.43 1.00 -9.30
N GLU A 158 -15.11 2.20 -9.77
CA GLU A 158 -13.74 2.72 -9.80
C GLU A 158 -13.18 2.87 -8.38
N GLU A 159 -13.94 3.46 -7.46
CA GLU A 159 -13.56 3.61 -6.06
C GLU A 159 -13.28 2.26 -5.41
N MET A 160 -14.14 1.25 -5.67
CA MET A 160 -13.93 -0.11 -5.17
C MET A 160 -12.62 -0.72 -5.69
N ILE A 161 -12.33 -0.57 -6.99
CA ILE A 161 -11.11 -1.11 -7.61
C ILE A 161 -9.87 -0.45 -6.99
N VAL A 162 -9.84 0.88 -6.93
CA VAL A 162 -8.70 1.63 -6.36
C VAL A 162 -8.51 1.29 -4.89
N ARG A 163 -9.58 1.14 -4.11
CA ARG A 163 -9.50 0.76 -2.69
C ARG A 163 -8.90 -0.64 -2.51
N LEU A 164 -9.28 -1.60 -3.35
CA LEU A 164 -8.70 -2.94 -3.35
C LEU A 164 -7.21 -2.91 -3.72
N GLU A 165 -6.84 -2.07 -4.69
CA GLU A 165 -5.44 -1.88 -5.10
C GLU A 165 -4.59 -1.27 -3.98
N ILE A 166 -5.08 -0.22 -3.31
CA ILE A 166 -4.42 0.38 -2.13
C ILE A 166 -4.22 -0.69 -1.05
N SER A 167 -5.26 -1.46 -0.69
CA SER A 167 -5.13 -2.53 0.30
C SER A 167 -4.11 -3.61 -0.08
N ALA A 168 -3.98 -3.90 -1.38
CA ALA A 168 -2.96 -4.82 -1.87
C ALA A 168 -1.54 -4.24 -1.72
N TYR A 169 -1.36 -2.93 -1.96
CA TYR A 169 -0.07 -2.27 -1.75
C TYR A 169 0.27 -2.11 -0.27
N GLU A 170 -0.68 -1.75 0.59
CA GLU A 170 -0.48 -1.69 2.04
C GLU A 170 0.06 -3.02 2.58
N LYS A 171 -0.56 -4.15 2.21
CA LYS A 171 -0.09 -5.50 2.57
C LYS A 171 1.32 -5.80 2.04
N LYS A 172 1.67 -5.32 0.83
CA LYS A 172 3.03 -5.47 0.30
C LYS A 172 4.03 -4.68 1.13
N ILE A 173 3.69 -3.45 1.52
CA ILE A 173 4.53 -2.57 2.33
C ILE A 173 4.72 -3.16 3.73
N GLU A 174 3.67 -3.67 4.36
CA GLU A 174 3.76 -4.39 5.64
C GLU A 174 4.72 -5.58 5.56
N ASN A 175 4.61 -6.37 4.48
CA ASN A 175 5.52 -7.49 4.23
C ASN A 175 6.98 -7.05 4.04
N TRP A 176 7.23 -5.88 3.42
CA TRP A 176 8.58 -5.31 3.27
C TRP A 176 9.13 -4.72 4.57
N SER A 177 8.25 -4.26 5.46
CA SER A 177 8.61 -3.62 6.73
C SER A 177 9.04 -4.63 7.80
N LEU A 178 8.85 -5.93 7.56
CA LEU A 178 9.37 -6.98 8.42
C LEU A 178 10.89 -7.14 8.23
N PRO A 179 11.70 -7.03 9.30
CA PRO A 179 13.14 -7.22 9.19
C PRO A 179 13.44 -8.63 8.68
N ALA A 180 14.09 -8.73 7.53
CA ALA A 180 14.69 -9.98 7.06
C ALA A 180 15.69 -10.45 8.12
N LYS A 181 15.33 -11.45 8.91
CA LYS A 181 16.26 -12.05 9.88
C LYS A 181 17.39 -12.74 9.10
N SER A 182 18.60 -12.25 9.38
CA SER A 182 19.95 -12.75 9.06
C SER A 182 20.53 -12.47 7.66
N ASN A 183 21.55 -11.61 7.65
CA ASN A 183 22.67 -11.62 6.70
C ASN A 183 23.79 -12.53 7.25
N PRO A 184 24.72 -13.01 6.40
CA PRO A 184 26.00 -12.30 6.37
C PRO A 184 26.57 -12.02 4.96
N LYS A 185 26.97 -10.75 4.80
CA LYS A 185 28.08 -10.18 4.00
C LYS A 185 28.14 -10.42 2.48
N LEU A 186 27.73 -9.38 1.75
CA LEU A 186 28.26 -8.99 0.44
C LEU A 186 29.52 -8.10 0.59
N PRO A 187 30.34 -7.99 -0.47
CA PRO A 187 30.83 -6.68 -0.90
C PRO A 187 30.36 -6.30 -2.31
N SER A 188 29.73 -5.12 -2.38
CA SER A 188 29.67 -4.06 -3.41
C SER A 188 29.85 -4.35 -4.92
N ALA A 189 28.72 -4.20 -5.65
CA ALA A 189 28.37 -3.51 -6.93
C ALA A 189 29.40 -3.31 -8.10
N PRO A 190 28.97 -3.05 -9.38
CA PRO A 190 27.61 -2.81 -9.88
C PRO A 190 27.20 -3.54 -11.19
N THR A 191 25.94 -3.29 -11.59
CA THR A 191 25.31 -3.48 -12.92
C THR A 191 24.66 -4.83 -13.28
N THR A 192 23.37 -4.71 -13.63
CA THR A 192 22.58 -5.62 -14.47
C THR A 192 22.55 -7.08 -14.06
N LYS A 193 21.50 -7.47 -13.31
CA LYS A 193 20.66 -8.67 -13.54
C LYS A 193 19.70 -8.86 -12.34
N ILE A 194 18.43 -8.58 -12.56
CA ILE A 194 17.28 -8.95 -11.71
C ILE A 194 17.12 -10.49 -11.56
N LYS A 195 18.05 -11.30 -12.10
CA LYS A 195 17.96 -12.78 -12.11
C LYS A 195 18.42 -13.48 -10.83
N LEU A 196 19.00 -12.79 -9.83
CA LEU A 196 19.61 -13.49 -8.70
C LEU A 196 18.64 -13.83 -7.55
N HIS A 197 17.59 -13.05 -7.31
CA HIS A 197 16.77 -13.29 -6.11
C HIS A 197 15.88 -14.54 -6.21
N ASN A 198 15.66 -15.05 -7.43
CA ASN A 198 14.91 -16.28 -7.66
C ASN A 198 15.76 -17.53 -7.44
N ARG A 199 17.11 -17.46 -7.46
CA ARG A 199 17.96 -18.67 -7.46
C ARG A 199 17.92 -19.49 -6.16
N ASP A 200 17.60 -18.85 -5.03
CA ASP A 200 17.57 -19.50 -3.71
C ASP A 200 16.23 -20.15 -3.36
N LEU A 201 15.21 -19.97 -4.22
CA LEU A 201 13.93 -20.65 -4.05
C LEU A 201 13.99 -22.06 -4.65
N PRO A 202 13.34 -23.06 -4.01
CA PRO A 202 13.21 -24.40 -4.57
C PRO A 202 12.70 -24.36 -6.01
N ALA A 203 13.17 -25.29 -6.84
CA ALA A 203 12.85 -25.32 -8.27
C ALA A 203 11.33 -25.30 -8.52
N GLU A 204 10.57 -25.96 -7.65
CA GLU A 204 9.12 -26.05 -7.66
C GLU A 204 8.44 -24.69 -7.40
N VAL A 205 9.07 -23.80 -6.64
CA VAL A 205 8.53 -22.47 -6.30
C VAL A 205 8.77 -21.48 -7.44
N ARG A 206 9.88 -21.65 -8.16
CA ARG A 206 10.24 -20.88 -9.36
C ARG A 206 9.54 -21.33 -10.63
N ALA A 207 9.29 -22.63 -10.76
CA ALA A 207 8.81 -23.22 -12.01
C ALA A 207 7.57 -22.52 -12.61
N PRO A 208 6.55 -22.09 -11.83
CA PRO A 208 5.44 -21.32 -12.39
C PRO A 208 5.85 -19.96 -12.96
N GLU A 209 6.75 -19.23 -12.28
CA GLU A 209 7.20 -17.91 -12.72
C GLU A 209 8.07 -18.01 -13.97
N ASP A 210 9.01 -18.96 -13.98
CA ASP A 210 9.85 -19.26 -15.13
C ASP A 210 9.02 -19.73 -16.32
N PHE A 211 7.94 -20.48 -16.07
CA PHE A 211 7.01 -20.93 -17.10
C PHE A 211 6.24 -19.75 -17.71
N LEU A 212 5.64 -18.88 -16.88
CA LEU A 212 4.94 -17.69 -17.36
C LEU A 212 5.87 -16.76 -18.15
N GLN A 213 7.09 -16.55 -17.67
CA GLN A 213 8.08 -15.71 -18.37
C GLN A 213 8.45 -16.27 -19.75
N LYS A 214 8.48 -17.60 -19.92
CA LYS A 214 8.79 -18.26 -21.20
C LYS A 214 7.60 -18.39 -22.14
N THR A 215 6.37 -18.40 -21.61
CA THR A 215 5.16 -18.77 -22.38
C THR A 215 4.26 -17.57 -22.72
N GLY A 216 4.79 -16.35 -22.66
CA GLY A 216 4.04 -15.15 -23.05
C GLY A 216 3.25 -14.51 -21.89
N GLY A 217 3.71 -14.71 -20.66
CA GLY A 217 3.21 -13.99 -19.48
C GLY A 217 1.94 -14.59 -18.87
N PRO A 218 1.19 -13.81 -18.07
CA PRO A 218 0.07 -14.29 -17.26
C PRO A 218 -1.09 -14.86 -18.10
N TYR A 219 -1.17 -14.50 -19.38
CA TYR A 219 -2.24 -14.93 -20.28
C TYR A 219 -1.76 -15.90 -21.36
N GLY A 220 -0.54 -16.43 -21.28
CA GLY A 220 -0.04 -17.43 -22.24
C GLY A 220 0.11 -16.90 -23.67
N GLY A 221 0.32 -15.59 -23.83
CA GLY A 221 0.37 -14.92 -25.13
C GLY A 221 -0.99 -14.58 -25.75
N TRP A 222 -2.10 -14.87 -25.08
CA TRP A 222 -3.43 -14.37 -25.46
C TRP A 222 -3.65 -12.96 -24.91
N ASP A 223 -4.54 -12.20 -25.54
CA ASP A 223 -5.02 -10.97 -24.91
C ASP A 223 -5.90 -11.29 -23.69
N GLN A 224 -6.10 -10.28 -22.86
CA GLN A 224 -6.83 -10.42 -21.62
C GLN A 224 -8.31 -10.79 -21.84
N CYS A 225 -8.95 -10.29 -22.89
CA CYS A 225 -10.36 -10.53 -23.17
C CYS A 225 -10.61 -11.98 -23.56
N ASP A 226 -9.83 -12.48 -24.52
CA ASP A 226 -9.88 -13.85 -25.02
C ASP A 226 -9.55 -14.85 -23.91
N HIS A 227 -8.54 -14.55 -23.10
CA HIS A 227 -8.18 -15.37 -21.95
C HIS A 227 -9.32 -15.47 -20.93
N GLN A 228 -10.03 -14.38 -20.66
CA GLN A 228 -11.17 -14.37 -19.73
C GLN A 228 -12.37 -15.17 -20.27
N VAL A 229 -12.65 -15.06 -21.58
CA VAL A 229 -13.68 -15.88 -22.23
C VAL A 229 -13.32 -17.36 -22.15
N PHE A 230 -12.05 -17.72 -22.43
CA PHE A 230 -11.54 -19.07 -22.27
C PHE A 230 -11.74 -19.60 -20.84
N LEU A 231 -11.31 -18.85 -19.81
CA LEU A 231 -11.43 -19.29 -18.41
C LEU A 231 -12.89 -19.52 -18.00
N ARG A 232 -13.81 -18.65 -18.45
CA ARG A 232 -15.24 -18.78 -18.17
C ARG A 232 -15.80 -20.10 -18.71
N ILE A 233 -15.48 -20.42 -19.97
CA ILE A 233 -15.95 -21.63 -20.64
C ILE A 233 -15.25 -22.88 -20.06
N TRP A 234 -13.94 -22.80 -19.83
CA TRP A 234 -13.16 -23.86 -19.20
C TRP A 234 -13.71 -24.26 -17.83
N THR A 235 -14.03 -23.27 -16.99
CA THR A 235 -14.60 -23.48 -15.65
C THR A 235 -16.01 -24.07 -15.73
N LYS A 236 -16.85 -23.59 -16.67
CA LYS A 236 -18.20 -24.12 -16.91
C LYS A 236 -18.17 -25.62 -17.22
N HIS A 237 -17.22 -26.04 -18.05
CA HIS A 237 -17.07 -27.45 -18.44
C HIS A 237 -16.17 -28.26 -17.51
N ARG A 238 -15.69 -27.68 -16.41
CA ARG A 238 -14.76 -28.32 -15.46
C ARG A 238 -13.53 -28.94 -16.15
N GLY A 239 -13.07 -28.32 -17.24
CA GLY A 239 -11.95 -28.83 -18.05
C GLY A 239 -12.23 -30.09 -18.88
N GLN A 240 -13.50 -30.47 -19.10
CA GLN A 240 -13.86 -31.56 -20.03
C GLN A 240 -13.76 -31.12 -21.49
N THR A 241 -13.42 -32.04 -22.40
CA THR A 241 -13.19 -31.78 -23.83
C THR A 241 -14.36 -31.12 -24.56
N SER A 242 -15.58 -31.21 -24.01
CA SER A 242 -16.78 -30.48 -24.47
C SER A 242 -16.58 -28.95 -24.50
N TYR A 243 -15.66 -28.41 -23.70
CA TYR A 243 -15.34 -26.98 -23.67
C TYR A 243 -14.83 -26.46 -25.02
N ARG A 244 -14.14 -27.30 -25.82
CA ARG A 244 -13.51 -26.89 -27.08
C ARG A 244 -14.52 -26.39 -28.10
N ASN A 245 -15.67 -27.05 -28.17
CA ASN A 245 -16.74 -26.69 -29.10
C ASN A 245 -17.39 -25.36 -28.71
N GLU A 246 -17.60 -25.13 -27.40
CA GLU A 246 -18.13 -23.87 -26.90
C GLU A 246 -17.11 -22.73 -27.00
N ALA A 247 -15.83 -23.01 -26.74
CA ALA A 247 -14.76 -22.02 -26.88
C ALA A 247 -14.65 -21.50 -28.31
N LYS A 248 -14.78 -22.39 -29.31
CA LYS A 248 -14.77 -21.99 -30.73
C LYS A 248 -15.93 -21.07 -31.12
N LEU A 249 -17.08 -21.18 -30.44
CA LEU A 249 -18.23 -20.31 -30.71
C LEU A 249 -18.02 -18.89 -30.16
N HIS A 250 -17.34 -18.77 -29.01
CA HIS A 250 -17.12 -17.50 -28.32
C HIS A 250 -15.79 -16.82 -28.65
N LEU A 251 -14.87 -17.53 -29.29
CA LEU A 251 -13.58 -17.05 -29.76
C LEU A 251 -13.46 -17.31 -31.27
N PRO A 252 -14.22 -16.59 -32.12
CA PRO A 252 -14.25 -16.83 -33.56
C PRO A 252 -12.89 -16.55 -34.22
N ASP A 253 -12.10 -15.66 -33.62
CA ASP A 253 -10.77 -15.27 -34.11
C ASP A 253 -9.67 -16.28 -33.75
N LYS A 254 -10.00 -17.34 -33.01
CA LYS A 254 -9.04 -18.37 -32.57
C LYS A 254 -9.36 -19.71 -33.23
N THR A 255 -8.33 -20.32 -33.79
CA THR A 255 -8.40 -21.66 -34.38
C THR A 255 -8.56 -22.74 -33.30
N ALA A 256 -9.09 -23.91 -33.69
CA ALA A 256 -9.24 -25.04 -32.77
C ALA A 256 -7.89 -25.51 -32.20
N GLU A 257 -6.83 -25.41 -33.02
CA GLU A 257 -5.46 -25.71 -32.67
C GLU A 257 -4.90 -24.72 -31.64
N GLU A 258 -5.19 -23.43 -31.78
CA GLU A 258 -4.79 -22.41 -30.78
C GLU A 258 -5.51 -22.61 -29.46
N ILE A 259 -6.81 -22.90 -29.47
CA ILE A 259 -7.59 -23.22 -28.27
C ILE A 259 -7.01 -24.44 -27.56
N LYS A 260 -6.61 -25.47 -28.31
CA LYS A 260 -5.99 -26.68 -27.76
C LYS A 260 -4.60 -26.40 -27.17
N ARG A 261 -3.76 -25.60 -27.86
CA ARG A 261 -2.45 -25.20 -27.34
C ARG A 261 -2.58 -24.42 -26.03
N HIS A 262 -3.55 -23.51 -25.98
CA HIS A 262 -3.83 -22.70 -24.79
C HIS A 262 -4.35 -23.54 -23.63
N GLU A 263 -5.16 -24.56 -23.90
CA GLU A 263 -5.54 -25.56 -22.89
C GLU A 263 -4.33 -26.33 -22.35
N CYS A 264 -3.44 -26.81 -23.22
CA CYS A 264 -2.23 -27.50 -22.78
C CYS A 264 -1.38 -26.59 -21.88
N TRP A 265 -1.21 -25.33 -22.27
CA TRP A 265 -0.53 -24.32 -21.46
C TRP A 265 -1.22 -24.11 -20.10
N HIS A 266 -2.55 -23.99 -20.07
CA HIS A 266 -3.29 -23.75 -18.84
C HIS A 266 -3.21 -24.94 -17.87
N LEU A 267 -3.30 -26.17 -18.40
CA LEU A 267 -3.13 -27.40 -17.62
C LEU A 267 -1.73 -27.52 -17.03
N GLU A 268 -0.70 -27.17 -17.81
CA GLU A 268 0.68 -27.17 -17.34
C GLU A 268 0.89 -26.13 -16.23
N LEU A 269 0.35 -24.92 -16.40
CA LEU A 269 0.37 -23.88 -15.37
C LEU A 269 -0.28 -24.36 -14.06
N LEU A 270 -1.45 -24.99 -14.13
CA LEU A 270 -2.14 -25.53 -12.95
C LEU A 270 -1.30 -26.61 -12.25
N SER A 271 -0.67 -27.51 -13.02
CA SER A 271 0.23 -28.54 -12.49
C SER A 271 1.42 -27.94 -11.74
N LEU A 272 2.04 -26.90 -12.31
CA LEU A 272 3.16 -26.19 -11.69
C LEU A 272 2.74 -25.45 -10.41
N GLN A 273 1.57 -24.80 -10.42
CA GLN A 273 1.02 -24.14 -9.24
C GLN A 273 0.71 -25.14 -8.10
N GLU A 274 0.18 -26.30 -8.42
CA GLU A 274 -0.08 -27.36 -7.43
C GLU A 274 1.23 -27.93 -6.86
N LYS A 275 2.25 -28.15 -7.69
CA LYS A 275 3.60 -28.55 -7.23
C LYS A 275 4.21 -27.50 -6.30
N LYS A 276 4.11 -26.21 -6.63
CA LYS A 276 4.54 -25.10 -5.77
C LYS A 276 3.82 -25.13 -4.41
N LYS A 277 2.50 -25.30 -4.42
CA LYS A 277 1.69 -25.39 -3.20
C LYS A 277 2.11 -26.57 -2.32
N LYS A 278 2.29 -27.76 -2.90
CA LYS A 278 2.77 -28.96 -2.20
C LYS A 278 4.15 -28.77 -1.60
N ALA A 279 5.10 -28.19 -2.34
CA ALA A 279 6.44 -27.89 -1.86
C ALA A 279 6.41 -26.95 -0.64
N ILE A 280 5.60 -25.89 -0.69
CA ILE A 280 5.42 -24.96 0.43
C ILE A 280 4.79 -25.65 1.64
N GLN A 281 3.79 -26.52 1.44
CA GLN A 281 3.17 -27.27 2.53
C GLN A 281 4.14 -28.25 3.20
N LEU A 282 4.91 -29.00 2.41
CA LEU A 282 5.94 -29.90 2.92
C LEU A 282 7.00 -29.14 3.71
N TRP A 283 7.46 -28.00 3.20
CA TRP A 283 8.42 -27.15 3.90
C TRP A 283 7.86 -26.65 5.25
N LYS A 284 6.60 -26.21 5.29
CA LYS A 284 5.92 -25.81 6.53
C LYS A 284 5.80 -26.97 7.52
N ALA A 285 5.44 -28.16 7.05
CA ALA A 285 5.33 -29.35 7.89
C ALA A 285 6.69 -29.75 8.48
N ASN A 286 7.73 -29.77 7.65
CA ASN A 286 9.08 -30.10 8.08
C ASN A 286 9.62 -29.10 9.11
N LYS A 287 9.35 -27.79 8.92
CA LYS A 287 9.75 -26.76 9.89
C LYS A 287 9.03 -26.90 11.24
N ARG A 288 7.76 -27.30 11.24
CA ARG A 288 7.03 -27.59 12.49
C ARG A 288 7.62 -28.81 13.18
N GLN A 289 7.89 -29.88 12.43
CA GLN A 289 8.48 -31.11 12.98
C GLN A 289 9.87 -30.85 13.59
N GLU A 290 10.72 -30.11 12.88
CA GLU A 290 12.05 -29.71 13.37
C GLU A 290 11.96 -28.94 14.69
N HIS A 291 11.00 -28.01 14.80
CA HIS A 291 10.76 -27.27 16.03
C HIS A 291 10.31 -28.18 17.18
N GLN A 292 9.42 -29.14 16.93
CA GLN A 292 8.97 -30.09 17.95
C GLN A 292 10.10 -31.00 18.43
N ILE A 293 10.95 -31.49 17.51
CA ILE A 293 12.13 -32.30 17.87
C ILE A 293 13.09 -31.49 18.75
N ARG A 294 13.36 -30.22 18.40
CA ARG A 294 14.22 -29.34 19.21
C ARG A 294 13.64 -29.14 20.62
N LYS A 295 12.34 -28.88 20.72
CA LYS A 295 11.65 -28.71 22.00
C LYS A 295 11.72 -29.99 22.86
N HIS A 296 11.44 -31.14 22.27
CA HIS A 296 11.53 -32.43 22.96
C HIS A 296 12.97 -32.74 23.38
N SER A 297 13.96 -32.48 22.52
CA SER A 297 15.37 -32.67 22.87
C SER A 297 15.78 -31.79 24.05
N GLN A 298 15.30 -30.56 24.10
CA GLN A 298 15.60 -29.64 25.19
C GLN A 298 14.94 -30.08 26.52
N GLU A 299 13.66 -30.48 26.46
CA GLU A 299 12.94 -31.04 27.62
C GLU A 299 13.63 -32.30 28.17
N GLU A 300 14.13 -33.19 27.31
CA GLU A 300 14.87 -34.39 27.72
C GLU A 300 16.22 -34.03 28.36
N THR A 301 16.96 -33.06 27.81
CA THR A 301 18.22 -32.59 28.44
C THR A 301 17.98 -31.95 29.81
N GLU A 302 16.90 -31.17 29.98
CA GLU A 302 16.55 -30.56 31.25
C GLU A 302 16.09 -31.60 32.30
N LYS A 303 15.41 -32.67 31.87
CA LYS A 303 15.09 -33.79 32.76
C LYS A 303 16.34 -34.56 33.19
N ALA A 304 17.25 -34.84 32.26
CA ALA A 304 18.51 -35.53 32.57
C ALA A 304 19.36 -34.73 33.57
N GLN A 305 19.48 -33.41 33.37
CA GLN A 305 20.19 -32.53 34.30
C GLN A 305 19.55 -32.50 35.70
N ARG A 306 18.21 -32.48 35.78
CA ARG A 306 17.51 -32.56 37.08
C ARG A 306 17.75 -33.89 37.79
N ALA A 307 17.68 -35.01 37.07
CA ALA A 307 17.94 -36.33 37.64
C ALA A 307 19.39 -36.47 38.13
N GLU A 308 20.36 -35.93 37.40
CA GLU A 308 21.77 -35.90 37.80
C GLU A 308 22.00 -35.05 39.06
N GLU A 309 21.37 -33.87 39.13
CA GLU A 309 21.43 -33.00 40.32
C GLU A 309 20.81 -33.69 41.55
N GLU A 310 19.65 -34.32 41.40
CA GLU A 310 19.00 -35.08 42.48
C GLU A 310 19.87 -36.26 42.95
N ALA A 311 20.50 -36.99 42.03
CA ALA A 311 21.43 -38.06 42.36
C ALA A 311 22.67 -37.54 43.11
N ARG A 312 23.19 -36.37 42.71
CA ARG A 312 24.31 -35.71 43.40
C ARG A 312 23.94 -35.32 44.82
N ILE A 313 22.77 -34.71 45.02
CA ILE A 313 22.26 -34.33 46.35
C ILE A 313 22.10 -35.57 47.25
N LEU A 314 21.56 -36.66 46.70
CA LEU A 314 21.43 -37.94 47.41
C LEU A 314 22.79 -38.52 47.81
N ALA A 315 23.76 -38.52 46.89
CA ALA A 315 25.11 -39.01 47.16
C ALA A 315 25.82 -38.18 48.25
N ASP A 316 25.69 -36.85 48.22
CA ASP A 316 26.28 -35.96 49.22
C ASP A 316 25.63 -36.15 50.60
N ARG A 317 24.31 -36.36 50.65
CA ARG A 317 23.60 -36.70 51.89
C ARG A 317 24.09 -38.03 52.46
N HIS A 318 24.30 -39.04 51.62
CA HIS A 318 24.82 -40.35 52.04
C HIS A 318 26.28 -40.25 52.55
N ARG A 319 27.11 -39.44 51.89
CA ARG A 319 28.48 -39.11 52.33
C ARG A 319 28.48 -38.45 53.70
N TYR A 320 27.66 -37.42 53.90
CA TYR A 320 27.54 -36.70 55.17
C TYR A 320 27.11 -37.61 56.31
N ILE A 321 26.13 -38.50 56.08
CA ILE A 321 25.69 -39.50 57.07
C ILE A 321 26.84 -40.47 57.39
N SER A 322 27.55 -40.97 56.38
CA SER A 322 28.68 -41.91 56.58
C SER A 322 29.82 -41.30 57.40
N VAL A 323 30.14 -40.02 57.18
CA VAL A 323 31.15 -39.28 57.95
C VAL A 323 30.67 -38.99 59.37
N LYS A 324 29.39 -38.63 59.55
CA LYS A 324 28.82 -38.27 60.86
C LYS A 324 28.63 -39.48 61.79
N PHE A 325 28.43 -40.67 61.24
CA PHE A 325 28.21 -41.90 62.01
C PHE A 325 29.40 -42.88 62.02
N GLY A 326 30.56 -42.53 61.44
CA GLY A 326 31.84 -43.19 61.72
C GLY A 326 31.93 -44.67 61.36
N LEU A 327 31.44 -45.10 60.18
CA LEU A 327 31.66 -46.46 59.68
C LEU A 327 32.93 -46.50 58.81
N GLN A 328 34.10 -46.71 59.44
CA GLN A 328 35.29 -47.21 58.73
C GLN A 328 35.15 -48.72 58.57
N SER A 329 35.05 -49.20 57.32
CA SER A 329 35.26 -50.61 57.01
C SER A 329 36.71 -50.99 57.31
N GLY A 330 36.92 -51.74 58.38
CA GLY A 330 38.19 -52.38 58.69
C GLY A 330 38.53 -53.42 57.63
N VAL A 331 39.65 -53.20 56.94
CA VAL A 331 40.36 -54.20 56.15
C VAL A 331 41.09 -55.11 57.14
N SER A 332 40.59 -56.32 57.37
CA SER A 332 41.36 -57.36 58.07
C SER A 332 42.43 -57.91 57.13
N LYS A 333 43.69 -57.59 57.44
CA LYS A 333 44.83 -58.46 57.16
C LYS A 333 44.92 -59.46 58.31
N GLU A 334 44.78 -60.74 58.02
CA GLU A 334 45.68 -61.84 58.37
C GLU A 334 45.21 -63.15 57.75
#